data_AF-A0A9W7B8Q8-F1
#
_entry.id   AF-A0A9W7B8Q8-F1
#
_cell.length_a   1.000
_cell.length_b   1.000
_cell.length_c   1.000
_cell.angle_alpha   90.00
_cell.angle_beta   90.00
_cell.angle_gamma   90.00
#
_symmetry.space_group_name_H-M   'P 1'
#
loop_
_entity.id
_entity.type
_entity.pdbx_description
1 polymer ?
#
loop_
_entity_poly.entity_id
_entity_poly.type
_entity_poly.pdbx_seq_one_letter_code
_entity_poly.pdbx_strand_id
1 'polypeptide(L)'
;MGKVDKKYDKKYDKEYSKSKDKGHTLSFAVFLCGVCFALLIPPDFFKNLQSLSNKNRVASSPTLNEQSYSQSYSHAVPNIVHLYLHRNGEADPCSSLITIPINPTNKFIKSTKTPHDFGSALTSLLLQGAQGELLQNGSDVKIACGTVVGDKGGFDNFCDMGKLKTPIQHDHSLLIRVPSYNTLPCSYFTREGVRIDSFESLARAKKEGEDNVNVYAVPAGRLFMFAPKFVGEEFDLSHVSHPENKRIYLETLSVSPRVFDIHGFFVESEADDIVERALAQQSESHKLKRSSTGANGYSVSSTRTSENAFDTHSKSAKDLKERCFDVLGIRPYRESLADGLQVLRYNITTAYIPHLDWIDPSPQLDHDFITSGTGSNRFATILLYMTDFEKVEGGETVFVKGASLDPEAPSKEKALADLRADERLSGLFKRDSWEEKMVSQCKSALSVSPKRAKSVLFYSQHPDGRKDEASLHGGCPVLVEKQKWAANLWVWNAPRLGYPEAPVKLDKGNSKNKQRRKKNSSKQADPRAANQKDEQKHVTFKNRGGDPTFKDAVLHYEDTFWGNLGYSQQHSVNSFEGHVWNIKVKDKTVKTWIVGKDKVQVYEV
;
A
#
# COMPACT_ATOMS: atom_id res chain seq x y z
N MET A 1 6.34 -7.54 -55.04
CA MET A 1 5.08 -7.91 -55.73
C MET A 1 4.42 -8.97 -54.87
N GLY A 2 3.25 -8.88 -54.26
CA GLY A 2 2.12 -7.97 -54.42
C GLY A 2 0.84 -8.81 -54.30
N LYS A 3 0.06 -8.60 -53.21
CA LYS A 3 -1.42 -8.72 -53.09
C LYS A 3 -2.09 -10.08 -53.38
N VAL A 4 -3.26 -10.50 -52.89
CA VAL A 4 -4.31 -10.07 -51.93
C VAL A 4 -5.33 -11.23 -51.83
N ASP A 5 -5.94 -11.39 -50.64
CA ASP A 5 -7.26 -11.96 -50.26
C ASP A 5 -8.12 -12.85 -51.20
N LYS A 6 -8.77 -13.88 -50.61
CA LYS A 6 -10.20 -13.85 -50.16
C LYS A 6 -10.81 -15.24 -49.80
N LYS A 7 -11.62 -15.20 -48.73
CA LYS A 7 -12.94 -15.84 -48.47
C LYS A 7 -13.12 -17.36 -48.23
N TYR A 8 -13.51 -17.68 -47.00
CA TYR A 8 -14.83 -18.18 -46.52
C TYR A 8 -15.76 -19.04 -47.42
N ASP A 9 -16.07 -20.25 -46.90
CA ASP A 9 -17.39 -20.81 -46.49
C ASP A 9 -18.04 -22.02 -47.23
N LYS A 10 -18.60 -22.92 -46.40
CA LYS A 10 -19.58 -24.04 -46.62
C LYS A 10 -19.07 -25.29 -47.39
N LYS A 11 -19.45 -26.55 -47.10
CA LYS A 11 -20.66 -27.22 -46.56
C LYS A 11 -20.27 -28.73 -46.40
N TYR A 12 -20.76 -29.57 -45.48
CA TYR A 12 -22.03 -30.33 -45.57
C TYR A 12 -22.17 -31.34 -44.40
N ASP A 13 -23.43 -31.59 -44.06
CA ASP A 13 -24.03 -32.49 -43.07
C ASP A 13 -23.84 -34.01 -43.29
N LYS A 14 -24.06 -34.79 -42.20
CA LYS A 14 -24.96 -35.96 -42.24
C LYS A 14 -25.55 -36.30 -40.86
N GLU A 15 -26.86 -36.51 -40.88
CA GLU A 15 -27.80 -36.84 -39.79
C GLU A 15 -27.58 -38.23 -39.16
N TYR A 16 -28.10 -38.46 -37.94
CA TYR A 16 -29.22 -39.40 -37.73
C TYR A 16 -29.84 -39.26 -36.33
N SER A 17 -31.18 -39.31 -36.28
CA SER A 17 -32.03 -39.26 -35.08
C SER A 17 -32.54 -40.65 -34.66
N LYS A 18 -33.01 -40.78 -33.40
CA LYS A 18 -34.11 -41.66 -32.89
C LYS A 18 -34.19 -41.50 -31.36
N SER A 19 -35.17 -40.79 -30.80
CA SER A 19 -36.54 -41.17 -30.40
C SER A 19 -36.66 -42.12 -29.18
N LYS A 20 -37.29 -41.58 -28.12
CA LYS A 20 -38.23 -42.18 -27.13
C LYS A 20 -37.93 -43.57 -26.56
N ASP A 21 -37.92 -43.71 -25.23
CA ASP A 21 -39.01 -44.39 -24.51
C ASP A 21 -38.93 -44.29 -22.96
N LYS A 22 -40.05 -44.70 -22.36
CA LYS A 22 -40.60 -44.52 -21.02
C LYS A 22 -39.85 -45.15 -19.84
N GLY A 23 -39.94 -44.45 -18.69
CA GLY A 23 -40.43 -44.90 -17.38
C GLY A 23 -39.87 -46.17 -16.72
N HIS A 24 -39.36 -46.03 -15.49
CA HIS A 24 -39.54 -47.01 -14.41
C HIS A 24 -39.44 -46.35 -13.02
N THR A 25 -40.51 -46.48 -12.25
CA THR A 25 -40.59 -46.37 -10.79
C THR A 25 -39.99 -47.61 -10.13
N LEU A 26 -39.25 -47.47 -9.02
CA LEU A 26 -39.28 -48.44 -7.91
C LEU A 26 -38.82 -47.81 -6.59
N SER A 27 -39.65 -48.00 -5.56
CA SER A 27 -39.48 -47.66 -4.15
C SER A 27 -38.28 -48.35 -3.48
N PHE A 28 -37.76 -47.76 -2.40
CA PHE A 28 -37.49 -48.50 -1.16
C PHE A 28 -37.61 -47.59 0.07
N ALA A 29 -38.22 -48.14 1.12
CA ALA A 29 -38.78 -47.49 2.28
C ALA A 29 -37.85 -47.51 3.51
N VAL A 30 -37.97 -46.44 4.32
CA VAL A 30 -38.12 -46.35 5.79
C VAL A 30 -37.37 -47.36 6.69
N PHE A 31 -36.56 -46.82 7.62
CA PHE A 31 -36.47 -47.33 8.99
C PHE A 31 -36.45 -46.18 10.01
N LEU A 32 -37.25 -46.35 11.07
CA LEU A 32 -37.56 -45.43 12.17
C LEU A 32 -36.75 -45.76 13.43
N CYS A 33 -36.35 -44.73 14.19
CA CYS A 33 -36.31 -44.65 15.68
C CYS A 33 -35.91 -43.20 16.04
N GLY A 34 -36.71 -42.33 16.69
CA GLY A 34 -37.27 -42.39 18.06
C GLY A 34 -36.14 -42.10 19.07
N VAL A 35 -36.06 -40.98 19.82
CA VAL A 35 -36.98 -40.47 20.84
C VAL A 35 -36.61 -39.02 21.28
N CYS A 36 -37.65 -38.17 21.41
CA CYS A 36 -37.97 -37.02 22.33
C CYS A 36 -36.86 -36.18 23.00
N PHE A 37 -36.95 -34.85 23.10
CA PHE A 37 -37.95 -34.13 23.91
C PHE A 37 -38.17 -32.66 23.46
N ALA A 38 -39.41 -32.21 23.60
CA ALA A 38 -39.93 -30.88 23.27
C ALA A 38 -39.60 -29.80 24.33
N LEU A 39 -39.72 -28.51 23.97
CA LEU A 39 -40.56 -27.50 24.65
C LEU A 39 -40.59 -26.15 23.87
N LEU A 40 -41.78 -25.87 23.30
CA LEU A 40 -42.55 -24.60 23.26
C LEU A 40 -41.96 -23.32 22.62
N ILE A 41 -42.49 -22.97 21.43
CA ILE A 41 -42.65 -21.59 20.95
C ILE A 41 -44.14 -21.38 20.56
N PRO A 42 -44.79 -20.27 20.98
CA PRO A 42 -46.22 -19.99 20.78
C PRO A 42 -46.63 -19.72 19.31
N PRO A 43 -47.94 -19.82 18.98
CA PRO A 43 -48.43 -19.95 17.61
C PRO A 43 -48.65 -18.58 16.96
N ASP A 44 -47.59 -17.95 16.45
CA ASP A 44 -47.71 -16.86 15.45
C ASP A 44 -46.51 -16.77 14.47
N PHE A 45 -45.69 -17.82 14.38
CA PHE A 45 -44.42 -17.80 13.62
C PHE A 45 -44.55 -18.19 12.13
N PHE A 46 -45.74 -18.53 11.61
CA PHE A 46 -45.90 -19.06 10.24
C PHE A 46 -46.87 -18.26 9.36
N LYS A 47 -46.61 -16.96 9.20
CA LYS A 47 -47.24 -16.16 8.14
C LYS A 47 -46.29 -15.34 7.24
N ASN A 48 -45.00 -15.69 7.16
CA ASN A 48 -44.10 -15.06 6.19
C ASN A 48 -43.00 -15.99 5.60
N LEU A 49 -43.31 -17.27 5.39
CA LEU A 49 -42.42 -18.20 4.67
C LEU A 49 -43.05 -18.67 3.35
N GLN A 50 -43.44 -17.70 2.52
CA GLN A 50 -43.81 -17.93 1.11
C GLN A 50 -43.05 -17.00 0.14
N SER A 51 -41.83 -16.57 0.49
CA SER A 51 -40.95 -15.82 -0.42
C SER A 51 -39.52 -16.37 -0.58
N LEU A 52 -39.23 -17.57 -0.08
CA LEU A 52 -37.87 -18.15 -0.13
C LEU A 52 -37.90 -19.60 -0.63
N SER A 53 -38.30 -19.78 -1.89
CA SER A 53 -37.96 -20.99 -2.66
C SER A 53 -37.95 -20.63 -4.14
N ASN A 54 -36.90 -19.90 -4.54
CA ASN A 54 -36.37 -19.88 -5.91
C ASN A 54 -35.15 -18.95 -5.94
N LYS A 55 -33.97 -19.53 -5.75
CA LYS A 55 -32.66 -19.16 -6.34
C LYS A 55 -31.55 -19.70 -5.43
N ASN A 56 -31.13 -20.94 -5.69
CA ASN A 56 -29.80 -21.41 -5.34
C ASN A 56 -29.38 -22.46 -6.37
N ARG A 57 -28.69 -21.99 -7.42
CA ARG A 57 -27.76 -22.79 -8.20
C ARG A 57 -26.45 -22.02 -8.26
N VAL A 58 -25.45 -22.64 -7.65
CA VAL A 58 -24.05 -22.24 -7.61
C VAL A 58 -23.48 -22.25 -9.03
N ALA A 59 -22.83 -21.16 -9.43
CA ALA A 59 -22.01 -21.08 -10.62
C ALA A 59 -20.67 -20.42 -10.27
N SER A 60 -19.62 -20.99 -10.85
CA SER A 60 -18.20 -20.68 -10.72
C SER A 60 -17.80 -19.25 -11.10
N SER A 61 -16.76 -18.77 -10.42
CA SER A 61 -15.96 -17.54 -10.61
C SER A 61 -15.88 -16.98 -12.04
N PRO A 62 -16.06 -15.66 -12.21
CA PRO A 62 -15.43 -14.89 -13.27
C PRO A 62 -14.40 -13.88 -12.71
N THR A 63 -13.33 -13.76 -13.48
CA THR A 63 -12.26 -12.76 -13.50
C THR A 63 -12.65 -11.35 -13.06
N LEU A 64 -11.81 -10.74 -12.20
CA LEU A 64 -11.84 -9.33 -11.81
C LEU A 64 -11.78 -8.42 -13.05
N ASN A 65 -12.93 -7.85 -13.41
CA ASN A 65 -13.05 -6.72 -14.31
C ASN A 65 -13.14 -5.44 -13.48
N GLU A 66 -12.53 -4.36 -13.97
CA GLU A 66 -12.68 -2.98 -13.49
C GLU A 66 -14.16 -2.65 -13.20
N GLN A 67 -14.56 -2.73 -11.93
CA GLN A 67 -15.83 -2.16 -11.50
C GLN A 67 -15.61 -0.68 -11.26
N SER A 68 -15.81 0.06 -12.35
CA SER A 68 -16.23 1.44 -12.32
C SER A 68 -17.40 1.61 -11.36
N TYR A 69 -17.31 2.60 -10.47
CA TYR A 69 -18.42 3.12 -9.70
C TYR A 69 -19.48 3.67 -10.68
N SER A 70 -20.43 2.84 -11.10
CA SER A 70 -21.63 3.29 -11.80
C SER A 70 -22.80 3.36 -10.82
N GLN A 71 -22.84 4.40 -9.99
CA GLN A 71 -24.14 4.87 -9.51
C GLN A 71 -24.84 5.53 -10.70
N SER A 72 -26.00 5.01 -11.08
CA SER A 72 -26.82 5.55 -12.17
C SER A 72 -27.45 6.88 -11.76
N TYR A 73 -26.66 7.95 -11.81
CA TYR A 73 -27.17 9.32 -11.89
C TYR A 73 -27.05 9.77 -13.34
N SER A 74 -28.18 9.89 -14.05
CA SER A 74 -28.23 10.49 -15.39
C SER A 74 -28.11 12.01 -15.28
N HIS A 75 -26.99 12.50 -14.75
CA HIS A 75 -26.62 13.90 -14.85
C HIS A 75 -25.72 14.06 -16.07
N ALA A 76 -26.15 14.90 -17.00
CA ALA A 76 -25.34 15.28 -18.14
C ALA A 76 -23.99 15.80 -17.62
N VAL A 77 -22.88 15.26 -18.15
CA VAL A 77 -21.54 15.72 -17.79
C VAL A 77 -21.49 17.23 -18.06
N PRO A 78 -21.16 18.06 -17.06
CA PRO A 78 -21.16 19.51 -17.24
C PRO A 78 -20.18 19.90 -18.35
N ASN A 79 -20.60 20.82 -19.22
CA ASN A 79 -19.81 21.29 -20.36
C ASN A 79 -18.60 22.16 -19.94
N ILE A 80 -18.54 22.56 -18.67
CA ILE A 80 -17.50 23.41 -18.09
C ILE A 80 -17.22 22.91 -16.68
N VAL A 81 -15.94 22.85 -16.32
CA VAL A 81 -15.49 22.62 -14.94
C VAL A 81 -14.65 23.79 -14.48
N HIS A 82 -14.97 24.30 -13.30
CA HIS A 82 -14.15 25.28 -12.59
C HIS A 82 -13.29 24.55 -11.57
N LEU A 83 -11.99 24.83 -11.56
CA LEU A 83 -11.06 24.17 -10.65
C LEU A 83 -10.00 25.10 -10.09
N TYR A 84 -9.51 24.76 -8.91
CA TYR A 84 -8.26 25.27 -8.35
C TYR A 84 -7.19 24.20 -8.45
N LEU A 85 -6.01 24.59 -8.92
CA LEU A 85 -4.86 23.70 -9.02
C LEU A 85 -3.98 23.86 -7.78
N HIS A 86 -3.63 22.73 -7.17
CA HIS A 86 -2.77 22.63 -5.99
C HIS A 86 -1.50 21.87 -6.35
N ARG A 87 -0.40 22.20 -5.67
CA ARG A 87 0.79 21.35 -5.70
C ARG A 87 0.57 20.15 -4.78
N ASN A 88 1.20 19.04 -5.12
CA ASN A 88 1.15 17.83 -4.29
C ASN A 88 1.52 18.15 -2.82
N GLY A 89 0.63 17.84 -1.88
CA GLY A 89 0.85 18.06 -0.45
C GLY A 89 0.77 19.51 0.04
N GLU A 90 0.37 20.48 -0.79
CA GLU A 90 0.14 21.88 -0.39
C GLU A 90 -1.37 22.17 -0.29
N ALA A 91 -1.83 22.74 0.82
CA ALA A 91 -3.26 22.95 1.08
C ALA A 91 -3.85 24.16 0.36
N ASP A 92 -3.03 25.16 0.07
CA ASP A 92 -3.45 26.37 -0.64
C ASP A 92 -3.18 26.23 -2.15
N PRO A 93 -4.09 26.70 -3.01
CA PRO A 93 -3.95 26.55 -4.44
C PRO A 93 -2.79 27.39 -4.99
N CYS A 94 -2.09 26.83 -5.97
CA CYS A 94 -1.03 27.50 -6.72
C CYS A 94 -1.54 28.13 -8.02
N SER A 95 -2.86 28.21 -8.21
CA SER A 95 -3.50 28.89 -9.34
C SER A 95 -4.64 29.80 -8.92
N SER A 96 -4.97 30.77 -9.78
CA SER A 96 -6.30 31.37 -9.79
C SER A 96 -7.37 30.34 -10.21
N LEU A 97 -8.65 30.70 -10.17
CA LEU A 97 -9.72 29.82 -10.67
C LEU A 97 -9.50 29.53 -12.16
N ILE A 98 -9.50 28.26 -12.53
CA ILE A 98 -9.30 27.77 -13.91
C ILE A 98 -10.64 27.28 -14.43
N THR A 99 -10.99 27.68 -15.65
CA THR A 99 -12.22 27.22 -16.33
C THR A 99 -11.84 26.32 -17.48
N ILE A 100 -12.21 25.03 -17.40
CA ILE A 100 -11.94 24.04 -18.44
C ILE A 100 -13.24 23.72 -19.18
N PRO A 101 -13.34 24.03 -20.48
CA PRO A 101 -14.48 23.60 -21.30
C PRO A 101 -14.37 22.10 -21.60
N ILE A 102 -15.27 21.31 -21.02
CA ILE A 102 -15.40 19.86 -21.25
C ILE A 102 -16.38 19.59 -22.39
N ASN A 103 -16.22 20.28 -23.51
CA ASN A 103 -17.03 20.04 -24.70
C ASN A 103 -16.47 18.83 -25.47
N PRO A 104 -17.25 17.77 -25.76
CA PRO A 104 -16.80 16.62 -26.54
C PRO A 104 -16.32 16.96 -27.95
N THR A 105 -16.53 18.19 -28.46
CA THR A 105 -15.95 18.66 -29.72
C THR A 105 -14.48 19.09 -29.61
N ASN A 106 -13.96 19.35 -28.40
CA ASN A 106 -12.57 19.75 -28.15
C ASN A 106 -11.60 18.63 -28.57
N LYS A 107 -10.58 18.98 -29.37
CA LYS A 107 -9.61 18.03 -29.94
C LYS A 107 -8.85 17.25 -28.86
N PHE A 108 -8.49 17.90 -27.74
CA PHE A 108 -7.78 17.23 -26.63
C PHE A 108 -8.66 16.15 -25.99
N ILE A 109 -9.92 16.49 -25.72
CA ILE A 109 -10.90 15.58 -25.12
C ILE A 109 -11.23 14.42 -26.06
N LYS A 110 -11.40 14.68 -27.37
CA LYS A 110 -11.60 13.62 -28.37
C LYS A 110 -10.43 12.65 -28.48
N SER A 111 -9.21 13.11 -28.17
CA SER A 111 -8.01 12.31 -28.29
C SER A 111 -7.70 11.44 -27.07
N THR A 112 -8.33 11.71 -25.91
CA THR A 112 -8.10 10.92 -24.69
C THR A 112 -8.82 9.58 -24.76
N LYS A 113 -8.06 8.48 -24.81
CA LYS A 113 -8.59 7.11 -24.81
C LYS A 113 -8.17 6.31 -23.58
N THR A 114 -7.13 6.77 -22.88
CA THR A 114 -6.52 6.13 -21.72
C THR A 114 -6.27 7.17 -20.60
N PRO A 115 -6.10 6.72 -19.35
CA PRO A 115 -5.65 7.58 -18.24
C PRO A 115 -4.35 8.36 -18.54
N HIS A 116 -3.44 7.76 -19.30
CA HIS A 116 -2.18 8.39 -19.67
C HIS A 116 -2.37 9.49 -20.73
N ASP A 117 -3.32 9.31 -21.66
CA ASP A 117 -3.70 10.38 -22.59
C ASP A 117 -4.28 11.58 -21.83
N PHE A 118 -5.09 11.32 -20.80
CA PHE A 118 -5.73 12.36 -19.99
C PHE A 118 -4.70 13.24 -19.28
N GLY A 119 -3.72 12.63 -18.59
CA GLY A 119 -2.67 13.39 -17.91
C GLY A 119 -1.92 14.33 -18.87
N SER A 120 -1.58 13.82 -20.06
CA SER A 120 -0.96 14.60 -21.14
C SER A 120 -1.86 15.76 -21.61
N ALA A 121 -3.12 15.47 -21.93
CA ALA A 121 -4.09 16.43 -22.43
C ALA A 121 -4.41 17.55 -21.43
N LEU A 122 -4.64 17.20 -20.15
CA LEU A 122 -4.91 18.19 -19.12
C LEU A 122 -3.68 19.07 -18.86
N THR A 123 -2.48 18.50 -18.83
CA THR A 123 -1.24 19.28 -18.68
C THR A 123 -1.05 20.25 -19.86
N SER A 124 -1.31 19.82 -21.11
CA SER A 124 -1.28 20.69 -22.28
C SER A 124 -2.25 21.89 -22.14
N LEU A 125 -3.51 21.63 -21.74
CA LEU A 125 -4.51 22.68 -21.57
C LEU A 125 -4.10 23.70 -20.50
N LEU A 126 -3.55 23.23 -19.38
CA LEU A 126 -3.09 24.08 -18.29
C LEU A 126 -1.90 24.96 -18.72
N LEU A 127 -0.93 24.41 -19.45
CA LEU A 127 0.22 25.15 -19.96
C LEU A 127 -0.19 26.21 -20.99
N GLN A 128 -1.07 25.86 -21.93
CA GLN A 128 -1.59 26.79 -22.93
C GLN A 128 -2.43 27.92 -22.30
N GLY A 129 -3.22 27.57 -21.27
CA GLY A 129 -3.98 28.55 -20.49
C GLY A 129 -3.07 29.52 -19.75
N ALA A 130 -2.00 29.03 -19.12
CA ALA A 130 -1.01 29.86 -18.44
C ALA A 130 -0.23 30.79 -19.40
N GLN A 131 -0.12 30.42 -20.68
CA GLN A 131 0.52 31.22 -21.72
C GLN A 131 -0.46 32.15 -22.47
N GLY A 132 -1.75 32.15 -22.11
CA GLY A 132 -2.78 33.00 -22.71
C GLY A 132 -3.26 32.57 -24.10
N GLU A 133 -2.92 31.37 -24.55
CA GLU A 133 -3.16 30.94 -25.94
C GLU A 133 -4.56 30.38 -26.22
N LEU A 134 -5.31 29.91 -25.19
CA LEU A 134 -6.49 29.05 -25.45
C LEU A 134 -7.71 29.22 -24.54
N LEU A 135 -7.69 30.08 -23.51
CA LEU A 135 -8.85 30.26 -22.63
C LEU A 135 -9.70 31.46 -23.09
N GLN A 136 -10.76 31.18 -23.84
CA GLN A 136 -11.61 32.17 -24.53
C GLN A 136 -12.42 33.15 -23.64
N ASN A 137 -12.23 33.18 -22.32
CA ASN A 137 -12.95 34.13 -21.44
C ASN A 137 -11.98 34.88 -20.52
N GLY A 138 -11.23 35.81 -21.09
CA GLY A 138 -10.92 37.12 -20.49
C GLY A 138 -10.21 37.19 -19.13
N SER A 139 -9.65 36.10 -18.61
CA SER A 139 -8.91 36.11 -17.34
C SER A 139 -7.52 35.54 -17.60
N ASP A 140 -6.48 36.31 -17.29
CA ASP A 140 -5.10 35.80 -17.21
C ASP A 140 -5.09 34.65 -16.19
N VAL A 141 -5.15 33.40 -16.66
CA VAL A 141 -5.01 32.24 -15.79
C VAL A 141 -3.58 32.19 -15.29
N LYS A 142 -3.41 32.53 -14.02
CA LYS A 142 -2.10 32.51 -13.36
C LYS A 142 -1.91 31.15 -12.72
N ILE A 143 -1.00 30.35 -13.29
CA ILE A 143 -0.51 29.11 -12.69
C ILE A 143 0.90 29.38 -12.17
N ALA A 144 1.05 29.40 -10.85
CA ALA A 144 2.31 29.60 -10.15
C ALA A 144 2.86 28.28 -9.57
N CYS A 145 2.40 27.14 -10.09
CA CYS A 145 2.79 25.80 -9.66
C CYS A 145 4.20 25.44 -10.17
N GLY A 146 5.26 26.04 -9.62
CA GLY A 146 6.67 25.69 -9.87
C GLY A 146 7.21 24.61 -8.92
N THR A 147 8.49 24.23 -9.04
CA THR A 147 9.08 23.15 -8.21
C THR A 147 9.23 23.53 -6.74
N VAL A 148 9.41 24.83 -6.46
CA VAL A 148 9.41 25.43 -5.12
C VAL A 148 8.70 26.79 -5.18
N VAL A 149 8.26 27.30 -4.02
CA VAL A 149 7.65 28.64 -3.93
C VAL A 149 8.73 29.67 -4.31
N GLY A 150 8.45 30.50 -5.32
CA GLY A 150 9.43 31.47 -5.85
C GLY A 150 10.38 30.93 -6.93
N ASP A 151 10.21 29.67 -7.38
CA ASP A 151 10.93 29.16 -8.54
C ASP A 151 10.53 29.91 -9.83
N LYS A 152 11.51 30.14 -10.71
CA LYS A 152 11.26 30.65 -12.08
C LYS A 152 10.87 29.54 -13.05
N GLY A 153 11.02 28.27 -12.66
CA GLY A 153 10.55 27.11 -13.41
C GLY A 153 9.02 27.08 -13.49
N GLY A 154 8.48 26.99 -14.71
CA GLY A 154 7.05 26.89 -14.97
C GLY A 154 6.45 25.55 -14.54
N PHE A 155 5.13 25.43 -14.72
CA PHE A 155 4.34 24.24 -14.37
C PHE A 155 4.82 22.96 -15.08
N ASP A 156 5.44 23.10 -16.25
CA ASP A 156 6.08 22.01 -17.00
C ASP A 156 7.26 21.39 -16.25
N ASN A 157 8.12 22.21 -15.63
CA ASN A 157 9.24 21.75 -14.80
C ASN A 157 8.78 21.16 -13.45
N PHE A 158 7.62 21.61 -12.97
CA PHE A 158 6.98 20.98 -11.81
C PHE A 158 6.52 19.57 -12.14
N CYS A 159 5.87 19.35 -13.29
CA CYS A 159 5.40 18.04 -13.70
C CYS A 159 6.52 17.07 -14.07
N ASP A 160 7.55 17.50 -14.81
CA ASP A 160 8.75 16.72 -15.11
C ASP A 160 9.95 17.30 -14.37
N MET A 161 10.24 16.75 -13.20
CA MET A 161 11.39 17.18 -12.39
C MET A 161 12.74 16.77 -13.02
N GLY A 162 12.73 16.12 -14.18
CA GLY A 162 13.89 15.65 -14.91
C GLY A 162 14.37 14.27 -14.45
N LYS A 163 15.20 13.65 -15.30
CA LYS A 163 15.68 12.25 -15.12
C LYS A 163 16.48 11.98 -13.84
N LEU A 164 16.99 13.02 -13.19
CA LEU A 164 17.78 12.89 -11.95
C LEU A 164 16.93 12.95 -10.68
N LYS A 165 15.66 13.39 -10.78
CA LYS A 165 14.73 13.55 -9.65
C LYS A 165 13.42 12.78 -9.81
N THR A 166 13.21 12.20 -11.00
CA THR A 166 12.01 11.48 -11.36
C THR A 166 12.26 9.97 -11.25
N PRO A 167 11.87 9.31 -10.16
CA PRO A 167 12.01 7.87 -10.03
C PRO A 167 11.05 7.19 -11.01
N ILE A 168 11.49 6.04 -11.51
CA ILE A 168 10.70 5.24 -12.43
C ILE A 168 9.68 4.45 -11.62
N GLN A 169 8.46 4.97 -11.57
CA GLN A 169 7.29 4.22 -11.07
C GLN A 169 6.83 3.21 -12.13
N HIS A 170 5.94 2.31 -11.73
CA HIS A 170 5.47 1.22 -12.59
C HIS A 170 4.81 1.70 -13.89
N ASP A 171 3.95 2.70 -13.78
CA ASP A 171 3.18 3.28 -14.88
C ASP A 171 3.96 4.36 -15.64
N HIS A 172 5.21 4.61 -15.22
CA HIS A 172 6.04 5.68 -15.77
C HIS A 172 6.33 5.50 -17.26
N SER A 173 6.46 4.23 -17.70
CA SER A 173 6.66 3.88 -19.12
C SER A 173 5.42 4.07 -19.98
N LEU A 174 4.25 4.19 -19.36
CA LEU A 174 2.96 4.41 -20.03
C LEU A 174 2.64 5.90 -20.18
N LEU A 175 3.38 6.79 -19.51
CA LEU A 175 3.17 8.24 -19.58
C LEU A 175 3.38 8.76 -21.00
N ILE A 176 2.40 9.54 -21.47
CA ILE A 176 2.46 10.19 -22.78
C ILE A 176 2.95 11.62 -22.59
N ARG A 177 4.13 11.93 -23.14
CA ARG A 177 4.72 13.28 -23.06
C ARG A 177 3.77 14.31 -23.63
N VAL A 178 3.73 15.47 -22.99
CA VAL A 178 2.91 16.61 -23.37
C VAL A 178 3.36 17.13 -24.75
N PRO A 179 2.50 17.07 -25.79
CA PRO A 179 2.84 17.59 -27.12
C PRO A 179 3.23 19.08 -27.03
N SER A 180 4.17 19.52 -27.87
CA SER A 180 4.77 20.87 -27.90
C SER A 180 5.78 21.20 -26.79
N TYR A 181 5.70 20.59 -25.61
CA TYR A 181 6.63 20.88 -24.49
C TYR A 181 7.66 19.77 -24.25
N ASN A 182 7.42 18.56 -24.80
CA ASN A 182 8.29 17.40 -24.64
C ASN A 182 8.61 17.07 -23.16
N THR A 183 7.67 17.37 -22.26
CA THR A 183 7.76 17.14 -20.81
C THR A 183 6.87 15.97 -20.39
N LEU A 184 7.20 15.30 -19.28
CA LEU A 184 6.28 14.33 -18.66
C LEU A 184 5.08 15.05 -18.02
N PRO A 185 3.86 14.48 -18.13
CA PRO A 185 2.68 15.08 -17.53
C PRO A 185 2.63 14.86 -16.01
N CYS A 186 1.93 15.75 -15.31
CA CYS A 186 1.48 15.47 -13.96
C CYS A 186 0.40 14.38 -13.96
N SER A 187 0.30 13.69 -12.82
CA SER A 187 -0.88 12.93 -12.43
C SER A 187 -1.81 13.83 -11.62
N TYR A 188 -3.12 13.63 -11.67
CA TYR A 188 -4.10 14.52 -11.05
C TYR A 188 -4.98 13.76 -10.06
N PHE A 189 -5.23 14.37 -8.91
CA PHE A 189 -6.02 13.76 -7.82
C PHE A 189 -7.01 14.76 -7.24
N THR A 190 -8.10 14.25 -6.65
CA THR A 190 -8.96 15.03 -5.76
C THR A 190 -8.27 15.28 -4.42
N ARG A 191 -8.87 16.13 -3.59
CA ARG A 191 -8.42 16.37 -2.21
C ARG A 191 -8.41 15.09 -1.36
N GLU A 192 -9.35 14.19 -1.62
CA GLU A 192 -9.53 12.91 -0.91
C GLU A 192 -8.61 11.80 -1.46
N GLY A 193 -7.71 12.10 -2.40
CA GLY A 193 -6.77 11.13 -2.94
C GLY A 193 -7.34 10.20 -4.02
N VAL A 194 -8.48 10.56 -4.61
CA VAL A 194 -9.05 9.83 -5.76
C VAL A 194 -8.33 10.26 -7.03
N ARG A 195 -7.82 9.30 -7.79
CA ARG A 195 -7.16 9.57 -9.07
C ARG A 195 -8.17 10.12 -10.08
N ILE A 196 -7.82 11.24 -10.71
CA ILE A 196 -8.52 11.79 -11.87
C ILE A 196 -7.80 11.33 -13.13
N ASP A 197 -8.49 10.54 -13.93
CA ASP A 197 -7.96 9.79 -15.08
C ASP A 197 -8.71 10.09 -16.39
N SER A 198 -9.75 10.92 -16.33
CA SER A 198 -10.53 11.33 -17.49
C SER A 198 -11.21 12.68 -17.22
N PHE A 199 -11.66 13.34 -18.28
CA PHE A 199 -12.46 14.56 -18.13
C PHE A 199 -13.83 14.28 -17.50
N GLU A 200 -14.35 13.05 -17.61
CA GLU A 200 -15.57 12.62 -16.95
C GLU A 200 -15.36 12.48 -15.43
N SER A 201 -14.25 11.85 -14.99
CA SER A 201 -13.91 11.79 -13.57
C SER A 201 -13.55 13.17 -13.00
N LEU A 202 -12.93 14.06 -13.79
CA LEU A 202 -12.72 15.46 -13.41
C LEU A 202 -14.06 16.20 -13.20
N ALA A 203 -15.02 16.00 -14.09
CA ALA A 203 -16.35 16.62 -13.98
C ALA A 203 -17.14 16.10 -12.78
N ARG A 204 -16.93 14.84 -12.40
CA ARG A 204 -17.55 14.19 -11.24
C ARG A 204 -16.80 14.42 -9.92
N ALA A 205 -15.56 14.91 -9.97
CA ALA A 205 -14.75 15.20 -8.78
C ALA A 205 -15.28 16.39 -7.96
N LYS A 206 -16.28 17.10 -8.47
CA LYS A 206 -16.99 18.16 -7.76
C LYS A 206 -17.73 17.57 -6.55
N LYS A 207 -17.42 18.09 -5.36
CA LYS A 207 -18.13 17.73 -4.14
C LYS A 207 -19.52 18.37 -4.13
N GLU A 208 -20.49 17.68 -3.54
CA GLU A 208 -21.83 18.22 -3.33
C GLU A 208 -21.76 19.52 -2.52
N GLY A 209 -22.42 20.58 -3.03
CA GLY A 209 -22.44 21.90 -2.39
C GLY A 209 -21.21 22.79 -2.63
N GLU A 210 -20.17 22.31 -3.30
CA GLU A 210 -19.08 23.16 -3.78
C GLU A 210 -19.38 23.65 -5.20
N ASP A 211 -18.78 24.77 -5.63
CA ASP A 211 -18.90 25.25 -7.02
C ASP A 211 -17.74 24.82 -7.92
N ASN A 212 -16.60 24.52 -7.30
CA ASN A 212 -15.32 24.30 -7.96
C ASN A 212 -14.69 22.97 -7.48
N VAL A 213 -13.74 22.46 -8.26
CA VAL A 213 -12.99 21.24 -7.91
C VAL A 213 -11.59 21.62 -7.42
N ASN A 214 -11.14 21.03 -6.32
CA ASN A 214 -9.74 21.11 -5.89
C ASN A 214 -8.96 19.96 -6.52
N VAL A 215 -8.04 20.30 -7.43
CA VAL A 215 -7.23 19.33 -8.18
C VAL A 215 -5.77 19.43 -7.76
N TYR A 216 -5.20 18.31 -7.32
CA TYR A 216 -3.81 18.20 -6.90
C TYR A 216 -2.96 17.63 -8.03
N ALA A 217 -2.02 18.45 -8.52
CA ALA A 217 -1.05 18.02 -9.51
C ALA A 217 0.14 17.34 -8.82
N VAL A 218 0.37 16.08 -9.18
CA VAL A 218 1.44 15.23 -8.67
C VAL A 218 2.49 15.06 -9.78
N PRO A 219 3.75 15.49 -9.55
CA PRO A 219 4.83 15.32 -10.52
C PRO A 219 5.01 13.87 -10.95
N ALA A 220 5.48 13.66 -12.17
CA ALA A 220 5.83 12.33 -12.66
C ALA A 220 6.82 11.66 -11.70
N GLY A 221 6.54 10.41 -11.30
CA GLY A 221 7.39 9.69 -10.34
C GLY A 221 7.16 10.06 -8.87
N ARG A 222 6.16 10.87 -8.53
CA ARG A 222 5.77 11.14 -7.14
C ARG A 222 4.43 10.48 -6.81
N LEU A 223 4.18 10.30 -5.52
CA LEU A 223 2.91 9.81 -5.00
C LEU A 223 2.10 10.95 -4.42
N PHE A 224 0.77 10.84 -4.52
CA PHE A 224 -0.16 11.78 -3.91
C PHE A 224 0.07 11.86 -2.39
N MET A 225 -0.01 13.06 -1.83
CA MET A 225 0.01 13.30 -0.39
C MET A 225 -1.17 14.17 0.03
N PHE A 226 -1.84 13.77 1.13
CA PHE A 226 -2.82 14.63 1.78
C PHE A 226 -2.20 15.96 2.21
N ALA A 227 -2.98 17.02 2.05
CA ALA A 227 -2.56 18.40 2.23
C ALA A 227 -3.47 19.10 3.24
N PRO A 228 -3.27 18.86 4.55
CA PRO A 228 -4.10 19.45 5.58
C PRO A 228 -3.74 20.93 5.79
N LYS A 229 -4.78 21.74 6.01
CA LYS A 229 -4.71 23.17 6.30
C LYS A 229 -4.69 23.46 7.80
N PHE A 230 -5.40 22.67 8.60
CA PHE A 230 -5.48 22.85 10.06
C PHE A 230 -5.76 21.53 10.80
N VAL A 231 -5.42 21.50 12.10
CA VAL A 231 -5.72 20.36 12.99
C VAL A 231 -7.23 20.22 13.18
N GLY A 232 -7.75 19.00 13.08
CA GLY A 232 -9.19 18.69 13.09
C GLY A 232 -9.84 18.70 11.71
N GLU A 233 -9.12 19.05 10.64
CA GLU A 233 -9.65 18.95 9.28
C GLU A 233 -9.91 17.50 8.87
N GLU A 234 -11.09 17.24 8.30
CA GLU A 234 -11.50 15.91 7.84
C GLU A 234 -11.37 15.68 6.32
N PHE A 235 -11.03 14.45 5.93
CA PHE A 235 -11.04 13.97 4.53
C PHE A 235 -11.94 12.74 4.43
N ASP A 236 -13.04 12.83 3.69
CA ASP A 236 -13.99 11.72 3.56
C ASP A 236 -13.53 10.71 2.50
N LEU A 237 -13.22 9.48 2.91
CA LEU A 237 -12.62 8.46 2.05
C LEU A 237 -13.66 7.47 1.53
N SER A 238 -14.75 7.99 0.95
CA SER A 238 -15.87 7.19 0.45
C SER A 238 -15.49 6.21 -0.68
N HIS A 239 -14.35 6.42 -1.34
CA HIS A 239 -13.79 5.52 -2.36
C HIS A 239 -13.05 4.30 -1.79
N VAL A 240 -12.81 4.25 -0.48
CA VAL A 240 -12.14 3.14 0.20
C VAL A 240 -13.19 2.17 0.72
N SER A 241 -13.05 0.90 0.37
CA SER A 241 -14.02 -0.12 0.78
C SER A 241 -13.88 -0.47 2.26
N HIS A 242 -15.02 -0.56 2.97
CA HIS A 242 -15.09 -1.05 4.35
C HIS A 242 -15.88 -2.38 4.39
N PRO A 243 -15.46 -3.40 5.17
CA PRO A 243 -16.15 -4.70 5.25
C PRO A 243 -17.63 -4.60 5.64
N GLU A 244 -17.95 -3.66 6.53
CA GLU A 244 -19.31 -3.39 7.02
C GLU A 244 -19.92 -2.12 6.41
N ASN A 245 -19.33 -1.58 5.33
CA ASN A 245 -19.80 -0.37 4.66
C ASN A 245 -19.95 0.86 5.59
N LYS A 246 -19.04 1.00 6.57
CA LYS A 246 -18.97 2.16 7.47
C LYS A 246 -18.22 3.30 6.80
N ARG A 247 -18.52 4.54 7.20
CA ARG A 247 -17.79 5.73 6.77
C ARG A 247 -16.32 5.62 7.21
N ILE A 248 -15.41 5.77 6.25
CA ILE A 248 -13.98 5.93 6.51
C ILE A 248 -13.63 7.40 6.26
N TYR A 249 -12.96 8.04 7.21
CA TYR A 249 -12.46 9.39 7.02
C TYR A 249 -11.14 9.61 7.77
N LEU A 250 -10.33 10.54 7.26
CA LEU A 250 -9.15 11.01 7.97
C LEU A 250 -9.51 12.22 8.81
N GLU A 251 -8.91 12.33 9.99
CA GLU A 251 -8.90 13.54 10.80
C GLU A 251 -7.44 13.99 11.00
N THR A 252 -7.17 15.27 10.73
CA THR A 252 -5.82 15.82 10.86
C THR A 252 -5.45 15.98 12.34
N LEU A 253 -4.46 15.22 12.82
CA LEU A 253 -3.92 15.39 14.17
C LEU A 253 -2.77 16.40 14.19
N SER A 254 -2.01 16.49 13.09
CA SER A 254 -0.93 17.46 12.95
C SER A 254 -0.65 17.77 11.48
N VAL A 255 -0.33 19.03 11.21
CA VAL A 255 0.11 19.50 9.89
C VAL A 255 1.64 19.34 9.74
N SER A 256 2.42 19.35 10.83
CA SER A 256 3.86 19.11 10.81
C SER A 256 4.35 18.44 12.13
N PRO A 257 4.79 17.17 12.09
CA PRO A 257 4.69 16.26 10.95
C PRO A 257 3.24 16.04 10.51
N ARG A 258 3.03 15.61 9.27
CA ARG A 258 1.69 15.25 8.79
C ARG A 258 1.26 13.93 9.43
N VAL A 259 0.28 14.01 10.32
CA VAL A 259 -0.26 12.88 11.07
C VAL A 259 -1.79 12.94 11.04
N PHE A 260 -2.40 11.82 10.71
CA PHE A 260 -3.85 11.67 10.61
C PHE A 260 -4.32 10.49 11.44
N ASP A 261 -5.46 10.65 12.08
CA ASP A 261 -6.29 9.52 12.52
C ASP A 261 -7.07 8.99 11.31
N ILE A 262 -7.23 7.68 11.19
CA ILE A 262 -8.11 7.05 10.20
C ILE A 262 -9.27 6.40 10.95
N HIS A 263 -10.42 7.04 10.89
CA HIS A 263 -11.64 6.59 11.56
C HIS A 263 -12.37 5.53 10.74
N GLY A 264 -12.90 4.52 11.43
CA GLY A 264 -13.69 3.45 10.81
C GLY A 264 -12.94 2.61 9.80
N PHE A 265 -11.60 2.56 9.84
CA PHE A 265 -10.78 1.98 8.77
C PHE A 265 -10.87 0.44 8.67
N PHE A 266 -10.91 -0.25 9.80
CA PHE A 266 -10.96 -1.71 9.85
C PHE A 266 -11.79 -2.20 11.04
N VAL A 267 -12.17 -3.48 11.00
CA VAL A 267 -13.04 -4.07 12.02
C VAL A 267 -12.27 -4.89 13.04
N GLU A 268 -12.88 -5.10 14.20
CA GLU A 268 -12.28 -5.85 15.29
C GLU A 268 -11.93 -7.29 14.91
N SER A 269 -12.74 -7.96 14.08
CA SER A 269 -12.44 -9.32 13.62
C SER A 269 -11.18 -9.37 12.74
N GLU A 270 -10.92 -8.34 11.93
CA GLU A 270 -9.66 -8.24 11.18
C GLU A 270 -8.47 -8.05 12.14
N ALA A 271 -8.65 -7.34 13.27
CA ALA A 271 -7.63 -7.20 14.29
C ALA A 271 -7.32 -8.54 14.97
N ASP A 272 -8.37 -9.28 15.37
CA ASP A 272 -8.25 -10.58 16.03
C ASP A 272 -7.57 -11.61 15.13
N ASP A 273 -7.99 -11.69 13.86
CA ASP A 273 -7.38 -12.59 12.87
C ASP A 273 -5.86 -12.38 12.77
N ILE A 274 -5.39 -11.13 12.73
CA ILE A 274 -3.97 -10.83 12.63
C ILE A 274 -3.21 -11.21 13.90
N VAL A 275 -3.78 -10.93 15.08
CA VAL A 275 -3.16 -11.28 16.37
C VAL A 275 -3.08 -12.80 16.54
N GLU A 276 -4.16 -13.53 16.26
CA GLU A 276 -4.21 -14.99 16.34
C GLU A 276 -3.19 -15.63 15.40
N ARG A 277 -3.06 -15.12 14.16
CA ARG A 277 -2.08 -15.60 13.19
C ARG A 277 -0.64 -15.33 13.63
N ALA A 278 -0.38 -14.15 14.20
CA ALA A 278 0.94 -13.83 14.74
C ALA A 278 1.34 -14.75 15.90
N LEU A 279 0.38 -15.12 16.76
CA LEU A 279 0.59 -16.07 17.87
C LEU A 279 0.78 -17.51 17.39
N ALA A 280 0.05 -17.92 16.34
CA ALA A 280 0.13 -19.26 15.78
C ALA A 280 1.37 -19.49 14.90
N GLN A 281 1.97 -18.43 14.37
CA GLN A 281 3.11 -18.51 13.45
C GLN A 281 4.35 -19.14 14.10
N GLN A 282 4.89 -20.18 13.46
CA GLN A 282 6.06 -20.92 13.95
C GLN A 282 7.32 -20.73 13.10
N SER A 283 7.22 -20.14 11.90
CA SER A 283 8.38 -19.99 11.02
C SER A 283 9.39 -18.99 11.61
N GLU A 284 10.69 -19.33 11.58
CA GLU A 284 11.74 -18.48 12.16
C GLU A 284 11.75 -17.06 11.59
N SER A 285 11.34 -16.89 10.33
CA SER A 285 11.31 -15.60 9.65
C SER A 285 10.10 -14.74 10.02
N HIS A 286 8.98 -15.32 10.46
CA HIS A 286 7.72 -14.59 10.66
C HIS A 286 7.12 -14.72 12.07
N LYS A 287 7.59 -15.66 12.90
CA LYS A 287 7.11 -15.86 14.27
C LYS A 287 7.39 -14.66 15.16
N LEU A 288 6.59 -14.52 16.20
CA LEU A 288 6.77 -13.49 17.21
C LEU A 288 8.09 -13.70 17.97
N LYS A 289 8.94 -12.67 17.97
CA LYS A 289 10.22 -12.68 18.67
C LYS A 289 10.66 -11.29 19.08
N ARG A 290 11.71 -11.22 19.89
CA ARG A 290 12.30 -9.96 20.31
C ARG A 290 12.73 -9.12 19.09
N SER A 291 12.23 -7.89 19.02
CA SER A 291 12.45 -7.01 17.87
C SER A 291 13.93 -6.71 17.65
N SER A 292 14.33 -6.55 16.39
CA SER A 292 15.66 -6.09 16.00
C SER A 292 15.60 -4.73 15.29
N THR A 293 16.74 -4.05 15.18
CA THR A 293 16.88 -2.78 14.45
C THR A 293 18.04 -2.84 13.47
N GLY A 294 17.87 -2.28 12.26
CA GLY A 294 18.93 -2.15 11.25
C GLY A 294 18.77 -3.09 10.04
N ALA A 295 19.29 -2.66 8.89
CA ALA A 295 19.13 -3.33 7.59
C ALA A 295 19.95 -4.65 7.44
N ASN A 296 20.87 -4.95 8.35
CA ASN A 296 21.93 -5.96 8.18
C ASN A 296 21.93 -7.12 9.20
N GLY A 297 20.81 -7.42 9.87
CA GLY A 297 20.64 -8.66 10.66
C GLY A 297 20.32 -8.47 12.14
N TYR A 298 19.88 -9.57 12.77
CA TYR A 298 19.33 -9.66 14.12
C TYR A 298 20.33 -9.28 15.23
N SER A 299 20.38 -8.01 15.62
CA SER A 299 20.76 -7.64 16.98
C SER A 299 19.49 -7.31 17.77
N VAL A 300 19.34 -7.99 18.90
CA VAL A 300 18.39 -7.71 19.97
C VAL A 300 18.63 -6.24 20.42
N SER A 301 17.77 -5.32 19.99
CA SER A 301 17.87 -3.87 20.23
C SER A 301 17.55 -3.44 21.67
N SER A 302 18.51 -2.91 22.42
CA SER A 302 18.25 -2.43 23.80
C SER A 302 17.23 -1.27 23.87
N THR A 303 16.92 -0.62 22.75
CA THR A 303 16.06 0.57 22.67
C THR A 303 14.73 0.32 21.94
N ARG A 304 14.53 -0.90 21.43
CA ARG A 304 13.23 -1.42 20.96
C ARG A 304 12.92 -2.69 21.74
N THR A 305 12.27 -2.57 22.88
CA THR A 305 12.07 -3.69 23.81
C THR A 305 10.80 -4.50 23.52
N SER A 306 10.09 -4.18 22.44
CA SER A 306 8.93 -4.91 21.93
C SER A 306 9.28 -6.26 21.28
N GLU A 307 8.25 -7.06 21.03
CA GLU A 307 8.30 -8.21 20.15
C GLU A 307 7.65 -7.88 18.81
N ASN A 308 8.08 -8.56 17.74
CA ASN A 308 7.48 -8.43 16.42
C ASN A 308 7.34 -9.77 15.69
N ALA A 309 6.30 -9.85 14.86
CA ALA A 309 6.02 -10.91 13.91
C ALA A 309 5.71 -10.27 12.55
N PHE A 310 5.55 -11.08 11.51
CA PHE A 310 5.12 -10.61 10.20
C PHE A 310 3.96 -11.44 9.67
N ASP A 311 2.91 -10.77 9.24
CA ASP A 311 1.87 -11.35 8.39
C ASP A 311 1.97 -10.74 6.99
N THR A 312 2.38 -11.56 6.04
CA THR A 312 2.65 -11.14 4.67
C THR A 312 1.50 -11.48 3.73
N HIS A 313 0.67 -12.48 4.05
CA HIS A 313 -0.20 -13.12 3.05
C HIS A 313 -1.55 -13.62 3.54
N SER A 314 -1.88 -13.52 4.84
CA SER A 314 -3.24 -13.88 5.28
C SER A 314 -4.28 -13.04 4.54
N LYS A 315 -5.52 -13.55 4.47
CA LYS A 315 -6.60 -12.82 3.81
C LYS A 315 -6.76 -11.42 4.43
N SER A 316 -6.85 -11.35 5.76
CA SER A 316 -6.99 -10.09 6.50
C SER A 316 -5.78 -9.17 6.28
N ALA A 317 -4.55 -9.70 6.23
CA ALA A 317 -3.37 -8.88 5.92
C ALA A 317 -3.39 -8.33 4.48
N LYS A 318 -3.81 -9.12 3.49
CA LYS A 318 -3.95 -8.66 2.11
C LYS A 318 -5.03 -7.60 1.97
N ASP A 319 -6.21 -7.86 2.52
CA ASP A 319 -7.35 -6.93 2.48
C ASP A 319 -6.98 -5.58 3.13
N LEU A 320 -6.30 -5.60 4.29
CA LEU A 320 -5.79 -4.40 4.95
C LEU A 320 -4.71 -3.68 4.13
N LYS A 321 -3.76 -4.42 3.53
CA LYS A 321 -2.72 -3.83 2.67
C LYS A 321 -3.33 -3.14 1.45
N GLU A 322 -4.30 -3.76 0.79
CA GLU A 322 -5.01 -3.17 -0.34
C GLU A 322 -5.80 -1.92 0.08
N ARG A 323 -6.52 -1.98 1.20
CA ARG A 323 -7.26 -0.82 1.74
C ARG A 323 -6.34 0.34 2.11
N CYS A 324 -5.16 0.06 2.67
CA CYS A 324 -4.13 1.07 2.95
C CYS A 324 -3.63 1.75 1.67
N PHE A 325 -3.46 1.00 0.59
CA PHE A 325 -3.06 1.53 -0.71
C PHE A 325 -4.14 2.41 -1.32
N ASP A 326 -5.40 2.02 -1.16
CA ASP A 326 -6.57 2.82 -1.56
C ASP A 326 -6.65 4.16 -0.82
N VAL A 327 -6.37 4.19 0.49
CA VAL A 327 -6.26 5.43 1.28
C VAL A 327 -5.19 6.36 0.70
N LEU A 328 -4.04 5.81 0.29
CA LEU A 328 -2.92 6.57 -0.25
C LEU A 328 -3.07 6.95 -1.74
N GLY A 329 -4.15 6.53 -2.40
CA GLY A 329 -4.36 6.76 -3.83
C GLY A 329 -3.41 5.95 -4.73
N ILE A 330 -2.87 4.83 -4.23
CA ILE A 330 -1.90 3.98 -4.94
C ILE A 330 -2.62 2.75 -5.47
N ARG A 331 -3.09 2.81 -6.72
CA ARG A 331 -3.82 1.70 -7.36
C ARG A 331 -3.16 1.26 -8.68
N PRO A 332 -3.17 -0.04 -9.01
CA PRO A 332 -3.56 -1.16 -8.14
C PRO A 332 -2.51 -1.42 -7.05
N TYR A 333 -2.89 -2.21 -6.03
CA TYR A 333 -1.96 -2.71 -5.02
C TYR A 333 -0.76 -3.43 -5.65
N ARG A 334 0.44 -3.20 -5.10
CA ARG A 334 1.66 -3.90 -5.51
C ARG A 334 2.47 -4.31 -4.29
N GLU A 335 2.76 -5.60 -4.17
CA GLU A 335 3.61 -6.16 -3.10
C GLU A 335 5.03 -5.56 -3.11
N SER A 336 5.53 -5.12 -4.28
CA SER A 336 6.84 -4.47 -4.38
C SER A 336 6.91 -3.09 -3.73
N LEU A 337 5.77 -2.49 -3.42
CA LEU A 337 5.65 -1.19 -2.74
C LEU A 337 5.27 -1.35 -1.27
N ALA A 338 5.11 -2.57 -0.76
CA ALA A 338 4.73 -2.83 0.62
C ALA A 338 5.79 -3.71 1.32
N ASP A 339 6.05 -3.42 2.57
CA ASP A 339 6.56 -4.45 3.48
C ASP A 339 5.42 -5.40 3.88
N GLY A 340 5.76 -6.53 4.51
CA GLY A 340 4.76 -7.34 5.21
C GLY A 340 4.15 -6.57 6.37
N LEU A 341 2.92 -6.90 6.76
CA LEU A 341 2.29 -6.30 7.93
C LEU A 341 3.08 -6.73 9.17
N GLN A 342 3.81 -5.80 9.78
CA GLN A 342 4.63 -6.08 10.94
C GLN A 342 3.77 -6.00 12.19
N VAL A 343 3.44 -7.14 12.78
CA VAL A 343 2.67 -7.22 14.03
C VAL A 343 3.61 -6.97 15.21
N LEU A 344 3.18 -6.16 16.16
CA LEU A 344 3.94 -5.67 17.30
C LEU A 344 3.24 -6.05 18.60
N ARG A 345 4.01 -6.54 19.57
CA ARG A 345 3.54 -6.76 20.95
C ARG A 345 4.41 -5.99 21.93
N TYR A 346 3.77 -5.15 22.74
CA TYR A 346 4.40 -4.46 23.87
C TYR A 346 3.78 -4.97 25.18
N ASN A 347 4.63 -5.44 26.09
CA ASN A 347 4.26 -5.77 27.45
C ASN A 347 4.44 -4.52 28.34
N ILE A 348 4.06 -4.61 29.62
CA ILE A 348 4.30 -3.54 30.59
C ILE A 348 5.78 -3.09 30.51
N THR A 349 6.00 -1.78 30.59
CA THR A 349 7.30 -1.09 30.50
C THR A 349 8.00 -1.15 29.14
N THR A 350 7.60 -2.03 28.21
CA THR A 350 8.29 -2.10 26.92
C THR A 350 7.90 -0.95 26.00
N ALA A 351 8.85 -0.51 25.19
CA ALA A 351 8.79 0.73 24.43
C ALA A 351 9.64 0.64 23.16
N TYR A 352 9.52 1.66 22.32
CA TYR A 352 10.42 1.86 21.18
C TYR A 352 10.83 3.33 21.12
N ILE A 353 12.12 3.59 21.34
CA ILE A 353 12.72 4.92 21.26
C ILE A 353 12.30 5.68 19.98
N PRO A 354 12.22 7.02 20.03
CA PRO A 354 11.99 7.82 18.84
C PRO A 354 12.96 7.49 17.70
N HIS A 355 12.40 7.21 16.52
CA HIS A 355 13.12 6.82 15.31
C HIS A 355 12.38 7.33 14.07
N LEU A 356 13.04 7.25 12.92
CA LEU A 356 12.42 7.47 11.62
C LEU A 356 12.16 6.12 10.96
N ASP A 357 11.04 6.01 10.26
CA ASP A 357 10.78 4.85 9.40
C ASP A 357 11.57 4.91 8.10
N TRP A 358 12.08 6.09 7.73
CA TRP A 358 13.02 6.30 6.64
C TRP A 358 14.30 5.48 6.82
N ILE A 359 14.75 4.83 5.75
CA ILE A 359 16.00 4.06 5.74
C ILE A 359 17.16 4.94 5.28
N ASP A 360 18.15 5.14 6.15
CA ASP A 360 19.33 5.92 5.80
C ASP A 360 20.18 5.21 4.71
N PRO A 361 20.75 5.96 3.76
CA PRO A 361 21.59 5.40 2.71
C PRO A 361 22.80 4.64 3.28
N SER A 362 22.95 3.37 2.89
CA SER A 362 24.12 2.56 3.24
C SER A 362 25.08 2.43 2.05
N PRO A 363 26.37 2.76 2.18
CA PRO A 363 27.37 2.53 1.12
C PRO A 363 27.49 1.07 0.68
N GLN A 364 27.19 0.13 1.59
CA GLN A 364 27.31 -1.31 1.36
C GLN A 364 26.20 -1.85 0.44
N LEU A 365 25.02 -1.22 0.45
CA LEU A 365 23.89 -1.63 -0.38
C LEU A 365 23.95 -0.97 -1.76
N ASP A 366 23.58 -1.74 -2.79
CA ASP A 366 23.46 -1.27 -4.17
C ASP A 366 22.15 -0.47 -4.40
N HIS A 367 21.14 -0.70 -3.56
CA HIS A 367 19.87 0.04 -3.55
C HIS A 367 20.08 1.54 -3.33
N ASP A 368 19.39 2.36 -4.12
CA ASP A 368 19.37 3.81 -3.94
C ASP A 368 18.19 4.23 -3.04
N PHE A 369 18.50 4.72 -1.85
CA PHE A 369 17.53 5.17 -0.85
C PHE A 369 17.21 6.68 -0.95
N ILE A 370 17.82 7.41 -1.90
CA ILE A 370 17.66 8.86 -2.05
C ILE A 370 16.44 9.18 -2.93
N THR A 371 15.28 9.37 -2.30
CA THR A 371 14.00 9.59 -3.02
C THR A 371 13.80 11.02 -3.53
N SER A 372 14.60 11.99 -3.06
CA SER A 372 14.67 13.31 -3.71
C SER A 372 15.29 13.23 -5.11
N GLY A 373 16.02 12.14 -5.38
CA GLY A 373 16.51 11.73 -6.69
C GLY A 373 15.60 10.68 -7.33
N THR A 374 16.22 9.61 -7.84
CA THR A 374 15.54 8.46 -8.48
C THR A 374 15.38 7.25 -7.54
N GLY A 375 15.79 7.37 -6.28
CA GLY A 375 15.78 6.26 -5.31
C GLY A 375 14.39 5.88 -4.82
N SER A 376 14.34 4.81 -4.01
CA SER A 376 13.13 4.37 -3.29
C SER A 376 13.38 4.20 -1.79
N ASN A 377 12.38 4.57 -0.99
CA ASN A 377 12.36 4.47 0.46
C ASN A 377 10.90 4.35 0.95
N ARG A 378 10.72 4.16 2.25
CA ARG A 378 9.41 4.20 2.88
C ARG A 378 8.83 5.61 2.75
N PHE A 379 7.64 5.68 2.17
CA PHE A 379 6.89 6.88 1.84
C PHE A 379 5.93 7.26 2.97
N ALA A 380 5.11 6.30 3.38
CA ALA A 380 4.11 6.46 4.42
C ALA A 380 4.06 5.23 5.31
N THR A 381 3.61 5.45 6.54
CA THR A 381 3.36 4.40 7.52
C THR A 381 1.90 4.48 7.93
N ILE A 382 1.22 3.34 7.89
CA ILE A 382 -0.11 3.17 8.48
C ILE A 382 0.04 2.20 9.66
N LEU A 383 -0.20 2.70 10.86
CA LEU A 383 -0.15 1.95 12.11
C LEU A 383 -1.57 1.57 12.53
N LEU A 384 -1.84 0.27 12.65
CA LEU A 384 -3.14 -0.30 13.00
C LEU A 384 -3.13 -0.73 14.47
N TYR A 385 -4.01 -0.19 15.31
CA TYR A 385 -4.09 -0.59 16.74
C TYR A 385 -5.09 -1.73 16.93
N MET A 386 -4.60 -2.83 17.51
CA MET A 386 -5.37 -4.08 17.64
C MET A 386 -5.89 -4.32 19.05
N THR A 387 -5.36 -3.60 20.04
CA THR A 387 -5.82 -3.68 21.44
C THR A 387 -6.53 -2.42 21.86
N ASP A 388 -7.59 -2.63 22.64
CA ASP A 388 -8.34 -1.54 23.22
C ASP A 388 -7.72 -1.08 24.53
N PHE A 389 -7.56 0.22 24.67
CA PHE A 389 -7.10 0.88 25.88
C PHE A 389 -8.13 1.94 26.28
N GLU A 390 -9.37 1.51 26.49
CA GLU A 390 -10.52 2.37 26.82
C GLU A 390 -10.31 3.31 28.03
N LYS A 391 -9.27 3.13 28.85
CA LYS A 391 -9.02 3.91 30.09
C LYS A 391 -7.55 4.15 30.48
N VAL A 392 -6.58 4.06 29.56
CA VAL A 392 -5.21 3.69 29.98
C VAL A 392 -4.12 4.70 29.61
N GLU A 393 -3.20 4.89 30.57
CA GLU A 393 -1.93 5.62 30.46
C GLU A 393 -0.85 4.77 29.78
N GLY A 394 -0.08 5.34 28.85
CA GLY A 394 1.05 4.66 28.22
C GLY A 394 0.71 3.92 26.93
N GLY A 395 1.73 3.46 26.22
CA GLY A 395 1.57 2.75 24.94
C GLY A 395 1.13 3.65 23.77
N GLU A 396 1.12 4.97 23.91
CA GLU A 396 0.86 5.91 22.81
C GLU A 396 1.91 5.79 21.70
N THR A 397 1.56 6.29 20.52
CA THR A 397 2.55 6.61 19.47
C THR A 397 2.87 8.09 19.58
N VAL A 398 4.09 8.41 20.03
CA VAL A 398 4.53 9.79 20.23
C VAL A 398 5.30 10.29 19.01
N PHE A 399 5.03 11.51 18.57
CA PHE A 399 5.80 12.27 17.58
C PHE A 399 6.51 13.41 18.30
N VAL A 400 7.77 13.21 18.66
CA VAL A 400 8.49 14.08 19.62
C VAL A 400 8.77 15.50 19.12
N LYS A 401 8.55 15.76 17.82
CA LYS A 401 8.64 17.07 17.18
C LYS A 401 7.28 17.70 16.88
N GLY A 402 6.18 16.98 17.12
CA GLY A 402 4.81 17.47 16.95
C GLY A 402 4.29 18.16 18.21
N ALA A 403 3.42 19.15 18.03
CA ALA A 403 2.73 19.82 19.13
C ALA A 403 1.69 18.89 19.77
N SER A 404 1.58 18.93 21.09
CA SER A 404 0.57 18.15 21.82
C SER A 404 -0.85 18.45 21.32
N LEU A 405 -1.70 17.41 21.29
CA LEU A 405 -3.14 17.56 21.05
C LEU A 405 -3.87 18.16 22.27
N ASP A 406 -3.30 17.95 23.46
CA ASP A 406 -3.79 18.56 24.70
C ASP A 406 -3.12 19.93 24.88
N PRO A 407 -3.89 21.05 24.83
CA PRO A 407 -3.36 22.39 25.05
C PRO A 407 -2.83 22.59 26.48
N GLU A 408 -3.27 21.79 27.44
CA GLU A 408 -2.83 21.81 28.83
C GLU A 408 -1.71 20.80 29.12
N ALA A 409 -1.11 20.22 28.07
CA ALA A 409 -0.06 19.23 28.24
C ALA A 409 1.12 19.80 29.05
N PRO A 410 1.62 19.05 30.05
CA PRO A 410 2.71 19.50 30.91
C PRO A 410 4.01 19.67 30.13
N SER A 411 4.91 20.51 30.65
CA SER A 411 6.31 20.51 30.21
C SER A 411 6.95 19.14 30.47
N LYS A 412 8.04 18.82 29.75
CA LYS A 412 8.78 17.56 29.95
C LYS A 412 9.24 17.39 31.40
N GLU A 413 9.66 18.47 32.04
CA GLU A 413 10.14 18.50 33.42
C GLU A 413 8.99 18.24 34.40
N LYS A 414 7.83 18.87 34.17
CA LYS A 414 6.64 18.67 34.98
C LYS A 414 6.10 17.25 34.81
N ALA A 415 5.99 16.76 33.57
CA ALA A 415 5.58 15.38 33.28
C ALA A 415 6.50 14.34 33.96
N LEU A 416 7.80 14.60 33.98
CA LEU A 416 8.77 13.74 34.68
C LEU A 416 8.60 13.82 36.20
N ALA A 417 8.38 15.01 36.76
CA ALA A 417 8.13 15.18 38.19
C ALA A 417 6.84 14.46 38.62
N ASP A 418 5.78 14.58 37.81
CA ASP A 418 4.48 13.93 38.07
C ASP A 418 4.60 12.41 37.98
N LEU A 419 5.29 11.88 36.96
CA LEU A 419 5.60 10.46 36.88
C LEU A 419 6.33 9.94 38.12
N ARG A 420 7.27 10.72 38.65
CA ARG A 420 8.09 10.34 39.82
C ARG A 420 7.33 10.46 41.14
N ALA A 421 6.27 11.27 41.17
CA ALA A 421 5.38 11.43 42.32
C ALA A 421 4.23 10.42 42.32
N ASP A 422 3.94 9.78 41.18
CA ASP A 422 2.90 8.78 41.06
C ASP A 422 3.32 7.45 41.72
N GLU A 423 2.80 7.19 42.91
CA GLU A 423 3.08 5.98 43.68
C GLU A 423 2.73 4.69 42.92
N ARG A 424 1.73 4.72 42.03
CA ARG A 424 1.32 3.55 41.23
C ARG A 424 2.38 3.14 40.22
N LEU A 425 3.16 4.10 39.73
CA LEU A 425 4.19 3.92 38.71
C LEU A 425 5.59 3.80 39.32
N SER A 426 5.68 3.92 40.65
CA SER A 426 6.93 3.79 41.40
C SER A 426 7.58 2.42 41.16
N GLY A 427 8.87 2.42 40.85
CA GLY A 427 9.65 1.20 40.61
C GLY A 427 9.47 0.55 39.23
N LEU A 428 8.55 1.02 38.38
CA LEU A 428 8.40 0.48 37.01
C LEU A 428 9.64 0.73 36.15
N PHE A 429 10.32 1.85 36.35
CA PHE A 429 11.51 2.21 35.59
C PHE A 429 12.69 2.44 36.52
N LYS A 430 13.89 2.07 36.05
CA LYS A 430 15.12 2.54 36.68
C LYS A 430 15.17 4.07 36.57
N ARG A 431 15.54 4.73 37.66
CA ARG A 431 15.73 6.19 37.71
C ARG A 431 16.70 6.65 36.61
N ASP A 432 16.31 7.70 35.89
CA ASP A 432 17.01 8.33 34.77
C ASP A 432 17.24 7.45 33.54
N SER A 433 16.56 6.29 33.48
CA SER A 433 16.50 5.45 32.29
C SER A 433 15.88 6.19 31.10
N TRP A 434 16.13 5.67 29.90
CA TRP A 434 15.57 6.27 28.69
C TRP A 434 14.06 6.02 28.61
N GLU A 435 13.56 4.91 29.17
CA GLU A 435 12.15 4.59 29.28
C GLU A 435 11.41 5.62 30.16
N GLU A 436 11.94 5.93 31.35
CA GLU A 436 11.38 6.97 32.25
C GLU A 436 11.31 8.33 31.54
N LYS A 437 12.40 8.71 30.87
CA LYS A 437 12.45 9.96 30.07
C LYS A 437 11.52 9.93 28.87
N MET A 438 11.25 8.76 28.31
CA MET A 438 10.32 8.62 27.19
C MET A 438 8.89 8.84 27.64
N VAL A 439 8.48 8.38 28.82
CA VAL A 439 7.14 8.67 29.37
C VAL A 439 6.89 10.18 29.45
N SER A 440 7.88 10.97 29.90
CA SER A 440 7.70 12.42 29.95
C SER A 440 7.62 13.08 28.57
N GLN A 441 8.30 12.52 27.56
CA GLN A 441 8.12 12.95 26.16
C GLN A 441 6.71 12.63 25.65
N CYS A 442 6.19 11.45 25.97
CA CYS A 442 4.84 11.03 25.59
C CYS A 442 3.75 11.93 26.16
N LYS A 443 3.92 12.41 27.40
CA LYS A 443 2.95 13.32 28.05
C LYS A 443 3.05 14.78 27.59
N SER A 444 4.08 15.18 26.83
CA SER A 444 4.36 16.58 26.51
C SER A 444 4.41 16.91 25.01
N ALA A 445 4.31 15.89 24.15
CA ALA A 445 4.36 16.04 22.69
C ALA A 445 3.08 15.50 22.05
N LEU A 446 2.97 15.60 20.72
CA LEU A 446 1.93 14.92 19.97
C LEU A 446 1.97 13.42 20.26
N SER A 447 0.93 12.89 20.88
CA SER A 447 0.81 11.47 21.21
C SER A 447 -0.56 10.95 20.81
N VAL A 448 -0.58 9.82 20.12
CA VAL A 448 -1.80 9.16 19.69
C VAL A 448 -2.02 7.92 20.53
N SER A 449 -3.09 7.92 21.33
CA SER A 449 -3.45 6.78 22.17
C SER A 449 -3.90 5.58 21.32
N PRO A 450 -3.46 4.36 21.68
CA PRO A 450 -3.94 3.15 21.03
C PRO A 450 -5.42 2.94 21.38
N LYS A 451 -6.23 2.65 20.37
CA LYS A 451 -7.62 2.21 20.53
C LYS A 451 -7.86 1.09 19.54
N ARG A 452 -8.57 0.03 19.94
CA ARG A 452 -8.83 -1.08 19.03
C ARG A 452 -9.55 -0.58 17.78
N ALA A 453 -9.17 -1.12 16.62
CA ALA A 453 -9.70 -0.72 15.31
C ALA A 453 -9.43 0.75 14.91
N LYS A 454 -8.59 1.48 15.67
CA LYS A 454 -8.08 2.81 15.30
C LYS A 454 -6.80 2.68 14.48
N SER A 455 -6.59 3.58 13.53
CA SER A 455 -5.39 3.59 12.70
C SER A 455 -4.78 4.99 12.59
N VAL A 456 -3.46 5.06 12.41
CA VAL A 456 -2.74 6.33 12.26
C VAL A 456 -1.96 6.31 10.96
N LEU A 457 -2.12 7.35 10.15
CA LEU A 457 -1.31 7.60 8.95
C LEU A 457 -0.32 8.72 9.24
N PHE A 458 0.95 8.50 8.89
CA PHE A 458 1.94 9.57 8.84
C PHE A 458 2.93 9.34 7.70
N TYR A 459 3.57 10.42 7.26
CA TYR A 459 4.49 10.38 6.13
C TYR A 459 5.95 10.45 6.57
N SER A 460 6.81 9.67 5.92
CA SER A 460 8.26 9.71 6.11
C SER A 460 8.96 10.67 5.14
N GLN A 461 8.22 11.23 4.18
CA GLN A 461 8.74 12.06 3.10
C GLN A 461 7.95 13.35 2.95
N HIS A 462 8.61 14.41 2.48
CA HIS A 462 7.97 15.57 1.88
C HIS A 462 7.52 15.26 0.43
N PRO A 463 6.64 16.09 -0.17
CA PRO A 463 6.12 15.83 -1.52
C PRO A 463 7.20 15.80 -2.62
N ASP A 464 8.33 16.46 -2.37
CA ASP A 464 9.50 16.48 -3.24
C ASP A 464 10.41 15.24 -3.11
N GLY A 465 10.07 14.32 -2.21
CA GLY A 465 10.83 13.11 -1.91
C GLY A 465 11.97 13.30 -0.91
N ARG A 466 12.14 14.47 -0.28
CA ARG A 466 13.08 14.61 0.84
C ARG A 466 12.55 13.91 2.09
N LYS A 467 13.44 13.43 2.93
CA LYS A 467 13.12 12.86 4.25
C LYS A 467 12.41 13.90 5.13
N ASP A 468 11.32 13.51 5.77
CA ASP A 468 10.64 14.34 6.77
C ASP A 468 11.22 14.05 8.17
N GLU A 469 12.13 14.91 8.62
CA GLU A 469 12.74 14.81 9.95
C GLU A 469 11.74 15.05 11.09
N ALA A 470 10.60 15.71 10.83
CA ALA A 470 9.56 15.95 11.83
C ALA A 470 8.79 14.66 12.18
N SER A 471 8.81 13.66 11.29
CA SER A 471 8.16 12.35 11.47
C SER A 471 8.83 11.44 12.51
N LEU A 472 9.81 11.96 13.27
CA LEU A 472 10.49 11.27 14.36
C LEU A 472 9.46 10.83 15.42
N HIS A 473 9.26 9.52 15.54
CA HIS A 473 8.18 8.95 16.34
C HIS A 473 8.64 7.72 17.12
N GLY A 474 7.93 7.36 18.19
CA GLY A 474 8.23 6.22 19.03
C GLY A 474 6.99 5.56 19.62
N GLY A 475 7.16 4.38 20.21
CA GLY A 475 6.12 3.70 20.99
C GLY A 475 6.36 3.92 22.47
N CYS A 476 5.48 4.66 23.13
CA CYS A 476 5.58 4.97 24.55
C CYS A 476 5.56 3.71 25.41
N PRO A 477 6.24 3.73 26.57
CA PRO A 477 6.16 2.63 27.52
C PRO A 477 4.72 2.33 27.90
N VAL A 478 4.35 1.05 27.94
CA VAL A 478 3.06 0.62 28.47
C VAL A 478 3.09 0.71 30.00
N LEU A 479 2.14 1.42 30.62
CA LEU A 479 2.19 1.70 32.07
C LEU A 479 1.24 0.84 32.90
N VAL A 480 0.51 -0.08 32.27
CA VAL A 480 -0.42 -0.99 32.96
C VAL A 480 -0.17 -2.44 32.59
N GLU A 481 -0.75 -3.35 33.37
CA GLU A 481 -0.73 -4.80 33.14
C GLU A 481 -1.67 -5.22 31.99
N LYS A 482 -1.45 -4.67 30.79
CA LYS A 482 -2.13 -5.07 29.55
C LYS A 482 -1.16 -5.00 28.38
N GLN A 483 -1.28 -5.92 27.42
CA GLN A 483 -0.44 -5.92 26.24
C GLN A 483 -0.96 -4.94 25.20
N LYS A 484 -0.10 -4.12 24.61
CA LYS A 484 -0.43 -3.37 23.40
C LYS A 484 -0.09 -4.22 22.19
N TRP A 485 -1.09 -4.47 21.35
CA TRP A 485 -0.93 -4.99 20.01
C TRP A 485 -1.18 -3.91 18.97
N ALA A 486 -0.31 -3.89 17.97
CA ALA A 486 -0.47 -3.04 16.81
C ALA A 486 0.17 -3.69 15.58
N ALA A 487 -0.05 -3.15 14.40
CA ALA A 487 0.71 -3.54 13.23
C ALA A 487 1.08 -2.37 12.32
N ASN A 488 2.31 -2.38 11.84
CA ASN A 488 2.80 -1.41 10.86
C ASN A 488 2.65 -1.95 9.45
N LEU A 489 2.09 -1.14 8.57
CA LEU A 489 2.32 -1.22 7.14
C LEU A 489 3.21 -0.08 6.69
N TRP A 490 4.37 -0.42 6.13
CA TRP A 490 5.24 0.53 5.44
C TRP A 490 5.00 0.46 3.94
N VAL A 491 4.63 1.60 3.36
CA VAL A 491 4.42 1.76 1.92
C VAL A 491 5.59 2.53 1.34
N TRP A 492 6.13 2.09 0.21
CA TRP A 492 7.29 2.66 -0.47
C TRP A 492 6.89 3.56 -1.65
N ASN A 493 7.70 4.58 -1.97
CA ASN A 493 7.42 5.49 -3.10
C ASN A 493 7.65 4.85 -4.48
N ALA A 494 8.49 3.82 -4.52
CA ALA A 494 8.88 3.04 -5.69
C ALA A 494 9.35 1.65 -5.20
N PRO A 495 9.53 0.67 -6.09
CA PRO A 495 9.82 -0.72 -5.69
C PRO A 495 10.98 -0.83 -4.69
N ARG A 496 10.76 -1.59 -3.61
CA ARG A 496 11.74 -1.77 -2.53
C ARG A 496 12.87 -2.71 -2.91
N LEU A 497 13.96 -2.68 -2.13
CA LEU A 497 15.08 -3.59 -2.29
C LEU A 497 14.61 -5.06 -2.34
N GLY A 498 15.11 -5.79 -3.33
CA GLY A 498 14.77 -7.20 -3.57
C GLY A 498 13.83 -7.43 -4.74
N TYR A 499 13.28 -6.39 -5.34
CA TYR A 499 12.46 -6.48 -6.56
C TYR A 499 13.24 -6.04 -7.81
N PRO A 500 12.91 -6.59 -9.01
CA PRO A 500 13.63 -6.27 -10.26
C PRO A 500 13.61 -4.78 -10.64
N GLU A 501 12.56 -4.06 -10.27
CA GLU A 501 12.36 -2.63 -10.58
C GLU A 501 12.97 -1.70 -9.51
N ALA A 502 13.65 -2.24 -8.50
CA ALA A 502 14.20 -1.44 -7.40
C ALA A 502 15.31 -0.49 -7.89
N PRO A 503 15.28 0.81 -7.54
CA PRO A 503 16.33 1.74 -7.91
C PRO A 503 17.71 1.33 -7.38
N VAL A 504 18.72 1.40 -8.25
CA VAL A 504 20.12 1.10 -7.93
C VAL A 504 21.01 2.33 -8.12
N LYS A 505 22.05 2.44 -7.31
CA LYS A 505 23.01 3.55 -7.40
C LYS A 505 23.76 3.54 -8.73
N LEU A 506 23.72 4.66 -9.45
CA LEU A 506 24.37 4.82 -10.75
C LEU A 506 25.91 4.81 -10.66
N ASP A 507 26.49 5.19 -9.51
CA ASP A 507 27.94 5.45 -9.37
C ASP A 507 28.85 4.26 -9.01
N LYS A 508 28.42 3.00 -9.19
CA LYS A 508 29.36 1.86 -9.16
C LYS A 508 30.01 1.58 -10.51
N GLY A 509 30.12 2.61 -11.34
CA GLY A 509 30.85 2.68 -12.60
C GLY A 509 32.37 2.67 -12.45
N ASN A 510 32.93 1.62 -11.86
CA ASN A 510 34.21 1.08 -12.33
C ASN A 510 34.19 -0.46 -12.24
N SER A 511 33.12 -1.03 -12.80
CA SER A 511 32.85 -2.47 -12.89
C SER A 511 33.84 -3.26 -13.77
N LYS A 512 34.89 -2.63 -14.33
CA LYS A 512 36.03 -3.34 -14.92
C LYS A 512 37.05 -3.83 -13.88
N ASN A 513 37.03 -3.33 -12.63
CA ASN A 513 37.95 -3.76 -11.57
C ASN A 513 37.36 -4.77 -10.57
N LYS A 514 36.05 -5.02 -10.56
CA LYS A 514 35.42 -6.04 -9.70
C LYS A 514 35.75 -7.47 -10.17
N GLN A 515 35.97 -7.69 -11.47
CA GLN A 515 36.47 -8.96 -12.00
C GLN A 515 37.97 -9.19 -11.74
N ARG A 516 38.80 -8.13 -11.66
CA ARG A 516 40.24 -8.26 -11.34
C ARG A 516 40.50 -8.47 -9.85
N ARG A 517 39.70 -7.88 -8.95
CA ARG A 517 39.86 -8.06 -7.49
C ARG A 517 39.47 -9.45 -6.97
N LYS A 518 38.60 -10.19 -7.68
CA LYS A 518 38.27 -11.59 -7.33
C LYS A 518 39.36 -12.61 -7.69
N LYS A 519 40.38 -12.25 -8.50
CA LYS A 519 41.44 -13.17 -8.91
C LYS A 519 42.66 -13.21 -7.98
N ASN A 520 42.83 -12.26 -7.07
CA ASN A 520 44.09 -12.12 -6.30
C ASN A 520 43.97 -12.27 -4.77
N SER A 521 42.81 -12.65 -4.22
CA SER A 521 42.69 -12.97 -2.78
C SER A 521 42.56 -14.47 -2.55
N SER A 522 43.52 -15.25 -3.06
CA SER A 522 43.81 -16.58 -2.54
C SER A 522 45.11 -16.48 -1.75
N LYS A 523 45.02 -16.28 -0.43
CA LYS A 523 45.91 -16.89 0.57
C LYS A 523 45.53 -16.49 1.99
N GLN A 524 45.22 -17.54 2.75
CA GLN A 524 45.22 -17.69 4.22
C GLN A 524 44.36 -16.74 5.06
N ALA A 525 43.23 -17.28 5.53
CA ALA A 525 42.63 -16.88 6.79
C ALA A 525 42.31 -18.13 7.64
N ASP A 526 42.56 -17.93 8.93
CA ASP A 526 42.55 -18.78 10.13
C ASP A 526 41.32 -19.74 10.30
N PRO A 527 41.50 -21.02 10.66
CA PRO A 527 40.43 -22.03 10.68
C PRO A 527 39.56 -22.08 11.94
N ARG A 528 39.36 -20.99 12.71
CA ARG A 528 38.53 -21.04 13.94
C ARG A 528 37.58 -19.86 14.13
N ALA A 529 36.57 -19.76 13.27
CA ALA A 529 35.29 -19.09 13.58
C ALA A 529 34.24 -19.43 12.51
N ALA A 530 33.69 -20.64 12.53
CA ALA A 530 32.56 -21.03 11.68
C ALA A 530 31.35 -21.34 12.56
N ASN A 531 30.49 -20.34 12.78
CA ASN A 531 29.08 -20.57 13.06
C ASN A 531 28.28 -19.94 11.91
N GLN A 532 27.42 -20.76 11.30
CA GLN A 532 26.71 -20.54 10.05
C GLN A 532 25.97 -19.19 10.05
N LYS A 533 26.36 -18.30 9.14
CA LYS A 533 25.49 -17.23 8.64
C LYS A 533 24.65 -17.81 7.52
N ASP A 534 23.33 -17.72 7.62
CA ASP A 534 22.40 -18.07 6.54
C ASP A 534 22.66 -17.16 5.34
N GLU A 535 23.44 -17.67 4.39
CA GLU A 535 23.80 -16.96 3.19
C GLU A 535 22.63 -16.96 2.20
N GLN A 536 22.22 -15.77 1.74
CA GLN A 536 21.21 -15.61 0.69
C GLN A 536 21.63 -16.36 -0.59
N LYS A 537 20.70 -17.12 -1.17
CA LYS A 537 20.86 -17.96 -2.36
C LYS A 537 20.12 -17.35 -3.54
N HIS A 538 20.67 -17.48 -4.74
CA HIS A 538 20.00 -17.11 -5.98
C HIS A 538 19.40 -18.37 -6.62
N VAL A 539 18.07 -18.42 -6.72
CA VAL A 539 17.35 -19.59 -7.21
C VAL A 539 16.60 -19.22 -8.48
N THR A 540 16.71 -20.04 -9.52
CA THR A 540 15.96 -19.85 -10.76
C THR A 540 15.03 -21.03 -11.01
N PHE A 541 13.75 -20.75 -11.25
CA PHE A 541 12.74 -21.73 -11.63
C PHE A 541 12.46 -21.60 -13.11
N LYS A 542 12.43 -22.70 -13.85
CA LYS A 542 12.17 -22.71 -15.29
C LYS A 542 11.17 -23.78 -15.67
N ASN A 543 10.33 -23.47 -16.64
CA ASN A 543 9.49 -24.45 -17.31
C ASN A 543 9.89 -24.51 -18.79
N ARG A 544 10.47 -25.64 -19.23
CA ARG A 544 10.95 -25.79 -20.62
C ARG A 544 9.82 -26.08 -21.61
N GLY A 545 8.60 -26.31 -21.13
CA GLY A 545 7.43 -26.60 -21.97
C GLY A 545 7.39 -28.02 -22.53
N GLY A 546 8.16 -28.94 -21.94
CA GLY A 546 8.23 -30.35 -22.37
C GLY A 546 7.07 -31.22 -21.87
N ASP A 547 6.46 -30.85 -20.74
CA ASP A 547 5.38 -31.64 -20.10
C ASP A 547 4.04 -30.85 -20.06
N PRO A 548 3.00 -31.34 -20.76
CA PRO A 548 1.63 -30.77 -20.78
C PRO A 548 1.03 -30.45 -19.41
N THR A 549 1.44 -31.17 -18.38
CA THR A 549 0.96 -31.00 -17.00
C THR A 549 1.30 -29.61 -16.47
N PHE A 550 2.41 -29.02 -16.89
CA PHE A 550 2.90 -27.72 -16.41
C PHE A 550 2.49 -26.55 -17.31
N LYS A 551 1.57 -26.73 -18.26
CA LYS A 551 1.14 -25.66 -19.17
C LYS A 551 0.63 -24.42 -18.43
N ASP A 552 -0.19 -24.64 -17.41
CA ASP A 552 -0.81 -23.61 -16.57
C ASP A 552 -0.17 -23.61 -15.17
N ALA A 553 1.10 -24.00 -15.08
CA ALA A 553 1.81 -24.05 -13.81
C ALA A 553 2.01 -22.66 -13.22
N VAL A 554 1.87 -22.58 -11.91
CA VAL A 554 2.16 -21.40 -11.12
C VAL A 554 3.17 -21.75 -10.05
N LEU A 555 4.17 -20.89 -9.88
CA LEU A 555 5.19 -21.02 -8.85
C LEU A 555 4.66 -20.41 -7.55
N HIS A 556 4.88 -21.11 -6.45
CA HIS A 556 4.57 -20.69 -5.11
C HIS A 556 5.81 -20.80 -4.23
N TYR A 557 5.99 -19.84 -3.31
CA TYR A 557 6.86 -20.04 -2.14
C TYR A 557 5.99 -20.59 -1.01
N GLU A 558 6.26 -21.82 -0.59
CA GLU A 558 5.34 -22.62 0.22
C GLU A 558 3.93 -22.62 -0.41
N ASP A 559 2.92 -22.10 0.27
CA ASP A 559 1.56 -21.99 -0.27
C ASP A 559 1.27 -20.65 -0.95
N THR A 560 2.24 -19.73 -0.98
CA THR A 560 2.08 -18.35 -1.48
C THR A 560 2.34 -18.26 -2.97
N PHE A 561 1.36 -17.84 -3.77
CA PHE A 561 1.55 -17.61 -5.21
C PHE A 561 2.66 -16.57 -5.44
N TRP A 562 3.64 -16.93 -6.24
CA TRP A 562 4.79 -16.10 -6.59
C TRP A 562 4.68 -15.55 -8.02
N GLY A 563 4.24 -16.38 -8.95
CA GLY A 563 4.10 -15.97 -10.34
C GLY A 563 3.74 -17.14 -11.25
N ASN A 564 3.27 -16.82 -12.45
CA ASN A 564 3.00 -17.82 -13.47
C ASN A 564 4.32 -18.47 -13.92
N LEU A 565 4.38 -19.79 -13.92
CA LEU A 565 5.51 -20.59 -14.44
C LEU A 565 5.00 -21.47 -15.58
N GLY A 566 4.24 -20.85 -16.49
CA GLY A 566 3.76 -21.50 -17.71
C GLY A 566 4.91 -21.81 -18.67
N TYR A 567 4.56 -22.34 -19.84
CA TYR A 567 5.55 -22.77 -20.82
C TYR A 567 6.56 -21.69 -21.21
N SER A 568 7.84 -22.08 -21.21
CA SER A 568 8.97 -21.23 -21.56
C SER A 568 9.17 -20.01 -20.65
N GLN A 569 8.53 -19.99 -19.47
CA GLN A 569 8.73 -18.95 -18.46
C GLN A 569 9.85 -19.33 -17.49
N GLN A 570 10.52 -18.30 -16.96
CA GLN A 570 11.52 -18.45 -15.90
C GLN A 570 11.39 -17.33 -14.85
N HIS A 571 11.69 -17.65 -13.60
CA HIS A 571 11.74 -16.70 -12.49
C HIS A 571 13.02 -16.86 -11.70
N SER A 572 13.75 -15.78 -11.48
CA SER A 572 14.93 -15.76 -10.61
C SER A 572 14.62 -15.00 -9.33
N VAL A 573 14.90 -15.61 -8.18
CA VAL A 573 14.53 -15.10 -6.86
C VAL A 573 15.70 -15.22 -5.89
N ASN A 574 15.66 -14.40 -4.84
CA ASN A 574 16.52 -14.57 -3.68
C ASN A 574 15.79 -15.47 -2.67
N SER A 575 16.46 -16.50 -2.18
CA SER A 575 15.93 -17.48 -1.24
C SER A 575 16.99 -17.84 -0.18
N PHE A 576 16.66 -18.67 0.81
CA PHE A 576 17.63 -19.21 1.77
C PHE A 576 17.62 -20.73 1.75
N GLU A 577 18.66 -21.37 2.28
CA GLU A 577 18.68 -22.82 2.45
C GLU A 577 17.46 -23.28 3.27
N GLY A 578 16.81 -24.36 2.85
CA GLY A 578 15.60 -24.89 3.49
C GLY A 578 14.28 -24.26 3.03
N HIS A 579 14.32 -23.16 2.28
CA HIS A 579 13.11 -22.57 1.70
C HIS A 579 12.40 -23.54 0.75
N VAL A 580 11.07 -23.68 0.91
CA VAL A 580 10.25 -24.60 0.13
C VAL A 580 9.51 -23.84 -0.98
N TRP A 581 9.60 -24.33 -2.21
CA TRP A 581 8.94 -23.76 -3.37
C TRP A 581 8.07 -24.81 -4.05
N ASN A 582 6.80 -24.51 -4.25
CA ASN A 582 5.81 -25.42 -4.82
C ASN A 582 5.43 -24.97 -6.23
N ILE A 583 5.26 -25.91 -7.14
CA ILE A 583 4.53 -25.67 -8.39
C ILE A 583 3.13 -26.20 -8.20
N LYS A 584 2.14 -25.33 -8.43
CA LYS A 584 0.73 -25.71 -8.41
C LYS A 584 0.13 -25.63 -9.82
N VAL A 585 -0.79 -26.55 -10.11
CA VAL A 585 -1.62 -26.55 -11.32
C VAL A 585 -3.05 -26.82 -10.86
N LYS A 586 -3.98 -25.91 -11.17
CA LYS A 586 -5.38 -25.97 -10.69
C LYS A 586 -5.45 -26.22 -9.17
N ASP A 587 -4.68 -25.42 -8.42
CA ASP A 587 -4.56 -25.43 -6.95
C ASP A 587 -4.00 -26.71 -6.31
N LYS A 588 -3.55 -27.69 -7.10
CA LYS A 588 -2.86 -28.88 -6.60
C LYS A 588 -1.36 -28.73 -6.73
N THR A 589 -0.62 -28.96 -5.65
CA THR A 589 0.84 -29.04 -5.68
C THR A 589 1.26 -30.26 -6.50
N VAL A 590 1.88 -30.00 -7.64
CA VAL A 590 2.39 -31.03 -8.57
C VAL A 590 3.90 -31.24 -8.43
N LYS A 591 4.62 -30.26 -7.87
CA LYS A 591 6.05 -30.35 -7.58
C LYS A 591 6.43 -29.51 -6.38
N THR A 592 7.44 -29.95 -5.63
CA THR A 592 8.03 -29.21 -4.52
C THR A 592 9.55 -29.24 -4.64
N TRP A 593 10.20 -28.11 -4.37
CA TRP A 593 11.65 -27.95 -4.30
C TRP A 593 12.05 -27.33 -2.97
N ILE A 594 13.10 -27.86 -2.38
CA ILE A 594 13.71 -27.30 -1.16
C ILE A 594 15.07 -26.75 -1.56
N VAL A 595 15.28 -25.46 -1.29
CA VAL A 595 16.51 -24.76 -1.64
C VAL A 595 17.69 -25.35 -0.88
N GLY A 596 18.68 -25.84 -1.62
CA GLY A 596 19.88 -26.47 -1.08
C GLY A 596 20.96 -25.48 -0.66
N LYS A 597 22.16 -26.03 -0.39
CA LYS A 597 23.31 -25.29 0.14
C LYS A 597 24.00 -24.38 -0.88
N ASP A 598 23.87 -24.69 -2.17
CA ASP A 598 24.58 -23.99 -3.24
C ASP A 598 24.10 -22.54 -3.42
N LYS A 599 25.04 -21.62 -3.66
CA LYS A 599 24.73 -20.17 -3.79
C LYS A 599 23.85 -19.85 -5.00
N VAL A 600 23.94 -20.65 -6.05
CA VAL A 600 23.15 -20.51 -7.27
C VAL A 600 22.54 -21.84 -7.61
N GLN A 601 21.22 -21.89 -7.76
CA GLN A 601 20.47 -23.12 -8.03
C GLN A 601 19.47 -22.89 -9.16
N VAL A 602 19.27 -23.91 -9.98
CA VAL A 602 18.29 -23.90 -11.06
C VAL A 602 17.40 -25.13 -10.92
N TYR A 603 16.11 -24.89 -10.82
CA TYR A 603 15.07 -25.91 -10.74
C TYR A 603 14.23 -25.86 -12.01
N GLU A 604 14.05 -27.00 -12.65
CA GLU A 604 13.42 -27.08 -13.97
C GLU A 604 12.32 -28.13 -13.99
N VAL A 605 11.22 -27.80 -14.66
CA VAL A 605 10.14 -28.71 -15.08
C VAL A 605 9.95 -28.72 -16.58
#